data_AF-A0A921BFC3-F1
#
_entry.id   AF-A0A921BFC3-F1
#
_cell.length_a   1.000
_cell.length_b   1.000
_cell.length_c   1.000
_cell.angle_alpha   90.00
_cell.angle_beta   90.00
_cell.angle_gamma   90.00
#
_symmetry.space_group_name_H-M   'P 1'
#
loop_
_entity.id
_entity.type
_entity.pdbx_description
1 polymer ?
#
loop_
_entity_poly.entity_id
_entity_poly.type
_entity_poly.pdbx_seq_one_letter_code
_entity_poly.pdbx_strand_id
1 'polypeptide(L)'
;MELPHNDRISALIDVETGAATGAGAGFVGSSAAFFSMVRAHVLQGTFGDPYYGGNENFVGWDLIGYPGVRTAVTENDQQRLEAGELRPYRRSAYGWEEFDKATVSAARKGLRHAD
;
A
#
# COMPACT_ATOMS: atom_id res chain seq x y z
N MET A 1 -17.66 -23.32 -10.68
CA MET A 1 -16.66 -24.38 -10.43
C MET A 1 -15.31 -23.69 -10.32
N GLU A 2 -14.59 -23.88 -9.22
CA GLU A 2 -13.26 -23.30 -9.03
C GLU A 2 -12.21 -24.15 -9.77
N LEU A 3 -11.25 -23.51 -10.43
CA LEU A 3 -10.15 -24.21 -11.11
C LEU A 3 -9.25 -24.93 -10.09
N PRO A 4 -8.70 -26.12 -10.42
CA PRO A 4 -7.65 -26.76 -9.62
C PRO A 4 -6.47 -25.83 -9.32
N HIS A 5 -5.80 -26.04 -8.18
CA HIS A 5 -4.72 -25.16 -7.72
C HIS A 5 -3.62 -24.92 -8.77
N ASN A 6 -3.15 -25.99 -9.42
CA ASN A 6 -2.12 -25.90 -10.44
C ASN A 6 -2.60 -25.10 -11.65
N ASP A 7 -3.85 -25.30 -12.08
CA ASP A 7 -4.43 -24.58 -13.21
C ASP A 7 -4.60 -23.09 -12.89
N ARG A 8 -4.92 -22.73 -11.63
CA ARG A 8 -4.93 -21.34 -11.18
C ARG A 8 -3.55 -20.69 -11.24
N ILE A 9 -2.51 -21.42 -10.82
CA ILE A 9 -1.12 -20.94 -10.90
C ILE A 9 -0.70 -20.77 -12.35
N SER A 10 -0.94 -21.77 -13.21
CA SER A 10 -0.61 -21.70 -14.63
C SER A 10 -1.31 -20.53 -15.31
N ALA A 11 -2.61 -20.33 -15.04
CA ALA A 11 -3.33 -19.18 -15.57
C ALA A 11 -2.70 -17.85 -15.11
N LEU A 12 -2.31 -17.73 -13.83
CA LEU A 12 -1.68 -16.51 -13.31
C LEU A 12 -0.32 -16.25 -13.97
N ILE A 13 0.48 -17.29 -14.19
CA ILE A 13 1.76 -17.23 -14.91
C ILE A 13 1.54 -16.77 -16.36
N ASP A 14 0.50 -17.26 -17.02
CA ASP A 14 0.18 -16.84 -18.39
C ASP A 14 -0.23 -15.36 -18.45
N VAL A 15 -0.94 -14.85 -17.44
CA VAL A 15 -1.24 -13.41 -17.35
C VAL A 15 0.02 -12.60 -17.07
N GLU A 16 0.87 -13.04 -16.13
CA GLU A 16 2.11 -12.37 -15.77
C GLU A 16 3.10 -12.28 -16.94
N THR A 17 3.25 -13.36 -17.71
CA THR A 17 4.19 -13.45 -18.84
C THR A 17 3.65 -12.85 -20.14
N GLY A 18 2.35 -12.52 -20.18
CA GLY A 18 1.71 -11.98 -21.38
C GLY A 18 1.19 -13.03 -22.36
N ALA A 19 1.32 -14.33 -22.03
CA ALA A 19 0.85 -15.45 -22.86
C ALA A 19 -0.69 -15.55 -22.91
N ALA A 20 -1.39 -14.98 -21.92
CA ALA A 20 -2.84 -14.90 -21.89
C ALA A 20 -3.37 -13.96 -22.99
N THR A 21 -3.64 -14.54 -24.17
CA THR A 21 -4.05 -13.85 -25.40
C THR A 21 -5.34 -14.44 -26.02
N GLY A 22 -5.82 -15.58 -25.52
CA GLY A 22 -7.01 -16.29 -26.02
C GLY A 22 -8.33 -15.87 -25.34
N ALA A 23 -9.41 -16.60 -25.66
CA ALA A 23 -10.74 -16.47 -25.01
C ALA A 23 -11.44 -15.10 -25.11
N GLY A 24 -11.06 -14.25 -26.07
CA GLY A 24 -11.62 -12.89 -26.18
C GLY A 24 -11.09 -11.93 -25.11
N ALA A 25 -9.95 -12.25 -24.48
CA ALA A 25 -9.29 -11.41 -23.51
C ALA A 25 -8.80 -10.10 -24.16
N GLY A 26 -9.62 -9.05 -24.06
CA GLY A 26 -9.35 -7.72 -24.60
C GLY A 26 -8.49 -6.87 -23.68
N PHE A 27 -7.30 -7.35 -23.30
CA PHE A 27 -6.36 -6.52 -22.57
C PHE A 27 -5.91 -5.33 -23.44
N VAL A 28 -6.13 -4.11 -22.97
CA VAL A 28 -5.54 -2.92 -23.61
C VAL A 28 -4.03 -2.97 -23.34
N GLY A 29 -3.22 -3.10 -24.38
CA GLY A 29 -1.77 -3.35 -24.27
C GLY A 29 -1.46 -4.84 -24.23
N SER A 30 -1.34 -5.43 -23.04
CA SER A 30 -1.10 -6.87 -22.84
C SER A 30 -1.62 -7.35 -21.47
N SER A 31 -1.82 -8.66 -21.32
CA SER A 31 -2.11 -9.28 -20.02
C SER A 31 -1.01 -9.01 -18.98
N ALA A 32 0.26 -9.01 -19.39
CA ALA A 32 1.39 -8.67 -18.53
C ALA A 32 1.33 -7.23 -18.00
N ALA A 33 0.93 -6.27 -18.84
CA ALA A 33 0.77 -4.87 -18.44
C ALA A 33 -0.35 -4.71 -17.41
N PHE A 34 -1.48 -5.40 -17.62
CA PHE A 34 -2.57 -5.45 -16.65
C PHE A 34 -2.12 -6.09 -15.32
N PHE A 35 -1.45 -7.24 -15.36
CA PHE A 35 -0.95 -7.92 -14.17
C PHE A 35 0.00 -7.03 -13.37
N SER A 36 0.94 -6.36 -14.06
CA SER A 36 1.88 -5.44 -13.43
C SER A 36 1.18 -4.29 -12.71
N MET A 37 0.15 -3.70 -13.34
CA MET A 37 -0.66 -2.64 -12.74
C MET A 37 -1.40 -3.14 -11.50
N VAL A 38 -2.11 -4.28 -11.60
CA VAL A 38 -2.85 -4.85 -10.46
C VAL A 38 -1.89 -5.21 -9.33
N ARG A 39 -0.76 -5.85 -9.62
CA ARG A 39 0.26 -6.19 -8.62
C ARG A 39 0.78 -4.93 -7.92
N ALA A 40 1.07 -3.87 -8.66
CA ALA A 40 1.50 -2.59 -8.07
C ALA A 40 0.42 -2.01 -7.12
N HIS A 41 -0.85 -2.01 -7.54
CA HIS A 41 -1.95 -1.53 -6.70
C HIS A 41 -2.19 -2.40 -5.46
N VAL A 42 -2.04 -3.73 -5.58
CA VAL A 42 -2.12 -4.64 -4.42
C VAL A 42 -1.01 -4.33 -3.43
N LEU A 43 0.23 -4.15 -3.88
CA LEU A 43 1.33 -3.78 -3.01
C LEU A 43 1.09 -2.41 -2.33
N GLN A 44 0.61 -1.42 -3.07
CA GLN A 44 0.24 -0.12 -2.53
C GLN A 44 -0.88 -0.20 -1.48
N GLY A 45 -1.92 -0.99 -1.74
CA GLY A 45 -3.01 -1.21 -0.80
C GLY A 45 -2.57 -2.03 0.42
N THR A 46 -1.63 -2.96 0.26
CA THR A 46 -1.17 -3.86 1.35
C THR A 46 -0.22 -3.14 2.28
N PHE A 47 0.73 -2.36 1.75
CA PHE A 47 1.81 -1.74 2.53
C PHE A 47 1.68 -0.23 2.70
N GLY A 48 0.68 0.39 2.05
CA GLY A 48 0.38 1.80 2.18
C GLY A 48 -0.10 2.20 3.57
N ASP A 49 -0.25 3.49 3.77
CA ASP A 49 -0.79 4.03 5.01
C ASP A 49 -2.28 3.64 5.17
N PRO A 50 -2.70 3.11 6.34
CA PRO A 50 -4.09 2.68 6.55
C PRO A 50 -5.15 3.75 6.37
N TYR A 51 -4.77 5.04 6.41
CA TYR A 51 -5.66 6.16 6.12
C TYR A 51 -6.35 6.05 4.75
N TYR A 52 -5.72 5.40 3.77
CA TYR A 52 -6.29 5.21 2.43
C TYR A 52 -7.26 4.02 2.33
N GLY A 53 -7.57 3.36 3.45
CA GLY A 53 -8.48 2.21 3.50
C GLY A 53 -7.83 0.86 3.19
N GLY A 54 -6.54 0.85 2.80
CA GLY A 54 -5.72 -0.37 2.74
C GLY A 54 -5.05 -0.69 4.08
N ASN A 55 -4.13 -1.66 4.08
CA ASN A 55 -3.28 -2.04 5.21
C ASN A 55 -4.03 -2.05 6.55
N GLU A 56 -5.24 -2.62 6.54
CA GLU A 56 -6.13 -2.59 7.69
C GLU A 56 -5.44 -3.26 8.89
N ASN A 57 -5.60 -2.66 10.07
CA ASN A 57 -4.94 -3.11 11.30
C ASN A 57 -3.41 -3.17 11.22
N PHE A 58 -2.79 -2.52 10.23
CA PHE A 58 -1.35 -2.47 10.02
C PHE A 58 -0.73 -3.85 9.67
N VAL A 59 -1.54 -4.79 9.16
CA VAL A 59 -1.11 -6.17 8.89
C VAL A 59 0.03 -6.24 7.86
N GLY A 60 -0.01 -5.39 6.84
CA GLY A 60 1.07 -5.32 5.86
C GLY A 60 2.37 -4.79 6.45
N TRP A 61 2.28 -3.83 7.38
CA TRP A 61 3.46 -3.35 8.11
C TRP A 61 4.04 -4.42 9.03
N ASP A 62 3.18 -5.16 9.74
CA ASP A 62 3.60 -6.29 10.57
C ASP A 62 4.31 -7.37 9.75
N LEU A 63 3.80 -7.66 8.54
CA LEU A 63 4.38 -8.66 7.64
C LEU A 63 5.82 -8.35 7.24
N ILE A 64 6.16 -7.07 7.07
CA ILE A 64 7.51 -6.62 6.68
C ILE A 64 8.34 -6.12 7.86
N GLY A 65 7.82 -6.24 9.09
CA GLY A 65 8.49 -5.75 10.30
C GLY A 65 8.62 -4.23 10.38
N TYR A 66 7.79 -3.48 9.64
CA TYR A 66 7.83 -2.02 9.69
C TYR A 66 7.11 -1.51 10.95
N PRO A 67 7.79 -0.78 11.85
CA PRO A 67 7.22 -0.38 13.13
C PRO A 67 6.26 0.81 13.04
N GLY A 68 5.94 1.31 11.83
CA GLY A 68 5.08 2.46 11.61
C GLY A 68 5.79 3.82 11.57
N VAL A 69 5.06 4.84 11.15
CA VAL A 69 5.59 6.19 10.88
C VAL A 69 5.84 6.96 12.17
N ARG A 70 7.04 7.51 12.33
CA ARG A 70 7.43 8.34 13.48
C ARG A 70 7.98 9.67 12.97
N THR A 71 7.46 10.77 13.50
CA THR A 71 7.88 12.14 13.14
C THR A 71 9.16 12.59 13.84
N ALA A 72 9.52 11.92 14.94
CA ALA A 72 10.78 12.07 15.64
C ALA A 72 11.27 10.69 16.13
N VAL A 73 12.57 10.46 16.08
CA VAL A 73 13.23 9.23 16.53
C VAL A 73 14.37 9.62 17.46
N THR A 74 14.37 9.11 18.69
CA THR A 74 15.47 9.29 19.64
C THR A 74 16.54 8.21 19.45
N GLU A 75 17.73 8.41 20.00
CA GLU A 75 18.78 7.38 19.98
C GLU A 75 18.33 6.08 20.67
N ASN A 76 17.60 6.19 21.78
CA ASN A 76 17.01 5.04 22.47
C ASN A 76 15.95 4.33 21.62
N ASP A 77 15.16 5.05 20.81
CA ASP A 77 14.22 4.40 19.88
C ASP A 77 14.96 3.61 18.80
N GLN A 78 16.06 4.15 18.28
CA GLN A 78 16.90 3.50 17.29
C GLN A 78 17.54 2.22 17.84
N GLN A 79 18.13 2.28 19.04
CA GLN A 79 18.71 1.11 19.71
C GLN A 79 17.66 -0.01 19.91
N ARG A 80 16.44 0.37 20.28
CA ARG A 80 15.34 -0.59 20.45
C ARG A 80 14.85 -1.18 19.13
N LEU A 81 14.89 -0.41 18.04
CA LEU A 81 14.56 -0.93 16.70
C LEU A 81 15.56 -2.00 16.28
N GLU A 82 16.85 -1.72 16.44
CA GLU A 82 17.93 -2.64 16.12
C GLU A 82 17.89 -3.92 16.98
N ALA A 83 17.46 -3.79 18.24
CA ALA A 83 17.23 -4.92 19.14
C ALA A 83 15.93 -5.70 18.83
N GLY A 84 15.06 -5.23 17.92
CA GLY A 84 13.75 -5.83 17.67
C GLY A 84 12.72 -5.62 18.80
N GLU A 85 12.98 -4.69 19.70
CA GLU A 85 12.18 -4.41 20.90
C GLU A 85 11.33 -3.14 20.78
N LEU A 86 11.45 -2.44 19.66
CA LEU A 86 10.66 -1.25 19.40
C LEU A 86 9.19 -1.64 19.23
N ARG A 87 8.32 -1.06 20.06
CA ARG A 87 6.89 -1.30 19.96
C ARG A 87 6.35 -0.70 18.65
N PRO A 88 5.55 -1.45 17.88
CA PRO A 88 4.88 -0.92 16.71
C PRO A 88 4.02 0.29 17.06
N TYR A 89 4.11 1.32 16.22
CA TYR A 89 3.33 2.53 16.31
C TYR A 89 2.12 2.42 15.38
N ARG A 90 0.97 2.09 15.97
CA ARG A 90 -0.30 1.81 15.26
C ARG A 90 -1.06 3.11 14.95
N ARG A 91 -0.41 4.03 14.24
CA ARG A 91 -0.99 5.31 13.81
C ARG A 91 -0.62 5.60 12.36
N SER A 92 -1.58 6.12 11.61
CA SER A 92 -1.35 6.70 10.29
C SER A 92 -0.47 7.96 10.37
N ALA A 93 0.31 8.23 9.32
CA ALA A 93 0.98 9.51 9.11
C ALA A 93 0.00 10.69 9.04
N TYR A 94 -1.21 10.48 8.53
CA TYR A 94 -2.26 11.50 8.41
C TYR A 94 -3.13 11.63 9.68
N GLY A 95 -2.84 10.83 10.70
CA GLY A 95 -3.47 10.99 12.02
C GLY A 95 -2.90 12.15 12.83
N TRP A 96 -1.81 12.77 12.37
CA TRP A 96 -1.18 13.95 12.96
C TRP A 96 -1.84 15.23 12.42
N GLU A 97 -2.14 16.21 13.27
CA GLU A 97 -2.84 17.44 12.85
C GLU A 97 -2.08 18.21 11.77
N GLU A 98 -0.75 18.19 11.84
CA GLU A 98 0.14 18.85 10.88
C GLU A 98 0.07 18.24 9.48
N PHE A 99 -0.37 16.98 9.39
CA PHE A 99 -0.43 16.22 8.14
C PHE A 99 -1.85 15.84 7.74
N ASP A 100 -2.87 16.18 8.54
CA ASP A 100 -4.26 15.91 8.21
C ASP A 100 -4.67 16.68 6.95
N LYS A 101 -5.20 15.94 5.97
CA LYS A 101 -5.62 16.50 4.68
C LYS A 101 -6.76 17.49 4.81
N ALA A 102 -7.64 17.32 5.80
CA ALA A 102 -8.74 18.26 6.02
C ALA A 102 -8.20 19.62 6.47
N THR A 103 -7.28 19.63 7.44
CA THR A 103 -6.58 20.83 7.91
C THR A 103 -5.80 21.52 6.78
N VAL A 104 -5.02 20.76 6.01
CA VAL A 104 -4.23 21.31 4.88
C VAL A 104 -5.13 21.90 3.78
N SER A 105 -6.24 21.24 3.46
CA SER A 105 -7.20 21.72 2.45
C SER A 105 -7.89 23.01 2.88
N ALA A 106 -8.30 23.10 4.15
CA ALA A 106 -8.93 24.29 4.71
C ALA A 106 -7.98 25.51 4.70
N ALA A 107 -6.72 25.32 5.12
CA ALA A 107 -5.69 26.35 5.07
C ALA A 107 -5.46 26.88 3.64
N ARG A 108 -5.36 25.98 2.66
CA ARG A 108 -5.20 26.35 1.23
C ARG A 108 -6.44 27.05 0.66
N LYS A 109 -7.64 26.78 1.16
CA LYS A 109 -8.87 27.46 0.73
C LYS A 109 -8.95 28.88 1.33
N GLY A 110 -8.56 29.06 2.59
CA GLY A 110 -8.50 30.37 3.24
C GLY A 110 -7.55 31.36 2.54
N LEU A 111 -6.38 30.90 2.09
CA LEU A 111 -5.44 31.73 1.32
C LEU A 111 -5.96 32.20 -0.05
N ARG A 112 -6.96 31.53 -0.64
CA ARG A 112 -7.49 31.86 -1.98
C ARG A 112 -8.70 32.79 -1.96
N HIS A 113 -9.20 33.14 -0.78
CA HIS A 113 -10.37 34.00 -0.59
C HIS A 113 -10.03 35.34 0.09
N ALA A 114 -8.74 35.64 0.27
CA ALA A 114 -8.25 36.86 0.90
C ALA A 114 -7.85 37.95 -0.11
N ASP A 115 -8.20 37.79 -1.39
CA ASP A 115 -7.89 38.71 -2.50
C ASP A 115 -9.15 39.47 -2.99
#